data_AF-A0AAJ0PF82-F1
#
_entry.id   AF-A0AAJ0PF82-F1
#
_cell.length_a   1.000
_cell.length_b   1.000
_cell.length_c   1.000
_cell.angle_alpha   90.00
_cell.angle_beta   90.00
_cell.angle_gamma   90.00
#
_symmetry.space_group_name_H-M   'P 1'
#
loop_
_entity.id
_entity.type
_entity.pdbx_description
1 polymer ?
#
loop_
_entity_poly.entity_id
_entity_poly.type
_entity_poly.pdbx_seq_one_letter_code
_entity_poly.pdbx_strand_id
1 'polypeptide(L)'
;MPYRLLPLALLALVLTGCQGTNPYVASSRPLPPAPPQAATTFDASAYPAPARDYGRYRSWSWRDGRLPSGSANADPAQLADAVA
;
A
#
# COMPACT_ATOMS: atom_id res chain seq x y z
N MET A 1 -29.39 -30.10 14.10
CA MET A 1 -28.53 -29.58 13.01
C MET A 1 -27.21 -29.05 13.59
N PRO A 2 -26.32 -29.93 14.09
CA PRO A 2 -25.08 -29.52 14.76
C PRO A 2 -24.05 -28.87 13.83
N TYR A 3 -24.18 -29.04 12.52
CA TYR A 3 -23.23 -28.54 11.51
C TYR A 3 -23.31 -27.03 11.24
N ARG A 4 -24.34 -26.32 11.72
CA ARG A 4 -24.49 -24.87 11.50
C ARG A 4 -23.43 -24.03 12.25
N LEU A 5 -22.88 -24.58 13.34
CA LEU A 5 -21.86 -23.90 14.15
C LEU A 5 -20.44 -24.14 13.64
N LEU A 6 -20.25 -25.16 12.80
CA LEU A 6 -18.96 -25.51 12.20
C LEU A 6 -18.29 -24.34 11.46
N PRO A 7 -18.98 -23.59 10.55
CA PRO A 7 -18.34 -22.47 9.86
C PRO A 7 -17.94 -21.33 10.81
N LEU A 8 -18.74 -21.08 11.86
CA LEU A 8 -18.43 -20.06 12.86
C LEU A 8 -17.20 -20.44 13.69
N ALA A 9 -17.09 -21.72 14.06
CA ALA A 9 -15.93 -22.26 14.77
C ALA A 9 -14.67 -22.23 13.91
N LEU A 10 -14.77 -22.57 12.62
CA LEU A 10 -13.66 -22.48 11.67
C LEU A 10 -13.22 -21.04 11.45
N LEU A 11 -14.17 -20.10 11.33
CA LEU A 11 -13.87 -18.67 11.22
C LEU A 11 -13.12 -18.16 12.45
N ALA A 12 -13.60 -18.48 13.66
CA ALA A 12 -12.94 -18.10 14.90
C ALA A 12 -11.50 -18.64 14.99
N LEU A 13 -11.28 -19.90 14.60
CA LEU A 13 -9.96 -20.53 14.57
C LEU A 13 -8.99 -19.78 13.63
N VAL A 14 -9.46 -19.42 12.43
CA VAL A 14 -8.65 -18.68 11.45
C VAL A 14 -8.31 -17.28 11.97
N LEU A 15 -9.28 -16.55 12.53
CA LEU A 15 -9.02 -15.21 13.09
C LEU A 15 -8.00 -15.25 14.23
N THR A 16 -8.08 -16.25 15.12
CA THR A 16 -7.09 -16.40 16.20
C THR A 16 -5.69 -16.71 15.68
N GLY A 17 -5.57 -17.40 14.53
CA GLY A 17 -4.29 -17.63 13.86
C GLY A 17 -3.65 -16.35 13.31
N CYS A 18 -4.46 -15.37 12.93
CA CYS A 18 -3.99 -14.06 12.44
C CYS A 18 -3.47 -13.14 13.56
N GLN A 19 -3.71 -13.45 14.84
CA GLN A 19 -3.24 -12.66 15.99
C GLN A 19 -1.78 -12.95 16.38
N GLY A 20 -1.05 -13.74 15.59
CA GLY A 20 0.38 -13.99 15.81
C GLY A 20 1.22 -12.71 15.68
N THR A 21 2.33 -12.64 16.41
CA THR A 21 3.29 -11.54 16.29
C THR A 21 3.69 -11.35 14.83
N ASN A 22 3.47 -10.14 14.30
CA ASN A 22 4.00 -9.76 13.00
C ASN A 22 5.53 -9.57 13.12
N PRO A 23 6.35 -10.42 12.47
CA PRO A 23 7.81 -10.27 12.52
C PRO A 23 8.29 -9.03 11.75
N TYR A 24 7.43 -8.44 10.91
CA TYR A 24 7.70 -7.21 10.18
C TYR A 24 7.42 -6.00 11.06
N VAL A 25 8.40 -5.68 11.91
CA VAL A 25 8.46 -4.41 12.61
C VAL A 25 9.11 -3.34 11.73
N ALA A 26 8.51 -2.16 11.69
CA ALA A 26 9.09 -1.02 10.99
C ALA A 26 10.42 -0.65 11.66
N SER A 27 11.52 -1.10 11.06
CA SER A 27 12.87 -0.75 11.48
C SER A 27 13.44 0.27 10.51
N SER A 28 13.96 1.37 11.05
CA SER A 28 14.65 2.38 10.27
C SER A 28 15.92 2.81 10.99
N ARG A 29 16.93 3.21 10.22
CA ARG A 29 18.10 3.88 10.80
C ARG A 29 17.64 5.25 11.32
N PRO A 30 18.26 5.78 12.40
CA PRO A 30 18.02 7.16 12.80
C PRO A 30 18.25 8.09 11.61
N LEU A 31 17.35 9.06 11.43
CA LEU A 31 17.57 10.09 10.42
C LEU A 31 18.88 10.82 10.77
N PRO A 32 19.73 11.11 9.76
CA PRO A 32 20.88 11.98 10.00
C PRO A 32 20.38 13.36 10.47
N PRO A 33 21.20 14.11 11.23
CA PRO A 33 20.86 15.47 11.58
C PRO A 33 20.61 16.28 10.30
N ALA A 34 19.59 17.12 10.32
CA ALA A 34 19.31 18.02 9.20
C ALA A 34 20.55 18.91 8.95
N PRO A 35 20.91 19.18 7.68
CA PRO A 35 21.95 20.15 7.37
C PRO A 35 21.62 21.51 7.99
N PRO A 36 22.57 22.23 8.61
CA PRO A 36 22.29 23.49 9.30
C PRO A 36 21.67 24.55 8.37
N GLN A 37 21.99 24.50 7.07
CA GLN A 37 21.45 25.39 6.06
C GLN A 37 19.99 25.09 5.70
N ALA A 38 19.47 23.89 5.98
CA ALA A 38 18.10 23.52 5.66
C ALA A 38 17.06 24.35 6.42
N ALA A 39 17.42 24.89 7.59
CA ALA A 39 16.52 25.72 8.40
C ALA A 39 16.31 27.15 7.83
N THR A 40 17.22 27.62 6.97
CA THR A 40 17.22 29.01 6.47
C THR A 40 17.19 29.11 4.94
N THR A 41 17.26 27.97 4.25
CA THR A 41 17.25 27.92 2.78
C THR A 41 15.82 27.73 2.28
N PHE A 42 15.28 28.76 1.65
CA PHE A 42 14.05 28.66 0.86
C PHE A 42 14.42 28.59 -0.63
N ASP A 43 14.13 27.45 -1.27
CA ASP A 43 14.29 27.31 -2.71
C ASP A 43 13.02 27.81 -3.42
N ALA A 44 13.07 29.07 -3.86
CA ALA A 44 11.97 29.69 -4.59
C ALA A 44 11.82 29.16 -6.03
N SER A 45 12.85 28.50 -6.59
CA SER A 45 12.81 28.02 -7.97
C SER A 45 11.77 26.91 -8.19
N ALA A 46 11.38 26.22 -7.13
CA ALA A 46 10.33 25.21 -7.12
C ALA A 46 8.90 25.80 -7.10
N TYR A 47 8.73 27.12 -6.98
CA TYR A 47 7.45 27.77 -6.78
C TYR A 47 7.10 28.83 -7.84
N PRO A 48 5.80 29.00 -8.18
CA PRO A 48 4.69 28.14 -7.76
C PRO A 48 4.79 26.75 -8.39
N ALA A 49 4.26 25.75 -7.69
CA ALA A 49 4.21 24.40 -8.26
C ALA A 49 3.50 24.46 -9.63
N PRO A 50 4.04 23.82 -10.67
CA PRO A 50 3.39 23.81 -11.98
C PRO A 50 1.99 23.22 -11.84
N ALA A 51 1.04 23.77 -12.61
CA ALA A 51 -0.32 23.25 -12.64
C ALA A 51 -0.28 21.75 -12.99
N ARG A 52 -0.89 20.93 -12.13
CA ARG A 52 -0.99 19.50 -12.40
C ARG A 52 -1.95 19.30 -13.56
N ASP A 53 -1.42 18.73 -14.62
CA ASP A 53 -2.22 18.23 -15.72
C ASP A 53 -2.78 16.86 -15.33
N TYR A 54 -3.92 16.88 -14.64
CA TYR A 54 -4.64 15.65 -14.25
C TYR A 54 -5.13 14.87 -15.48
N GLY A 55 -5.25 15.52 -16.64
CA GLY A 55 -5.63 14.88 -17.91
C GLY A 55 -4.57 13.92 -18.46
N ARG A 56 -3.31 14.02 -17.99
CA ARG A 56 -2.25 13.05 -18.34
C ARG A 56 -2.37 11.71 -17.61
N TYR A 57 -3.10 11.65 -16.50
CA TYR A 57 -3.20 10.46 -15.65
C TYR A 57 -4.57 9.78 -15.80
N ARG A 58 -5.09 9.68 -17.02
CA ARG A 58 -6.44 9.13 -17.29
C ARG A 58 -6.47 7.62 -17.34
N SER A 59 -5.36 7.00 -17.72
CA SER A 59 -5.25 5.56 -17.84
C SER A 59 -4.03 5.11 -17.08
N TRP A 60 -4.19 4.01 -16.37
CA TRP A 60 -3.11 3.32 -15.70
C TRP A 60 -3.17 1.85 -16.11
N SER A 61 -2.01 1.20 -16.15
CA SER A 61 -1.92 -0.23 -16.43
C SER A 61 -0.72 -0.78 -15.66
N TRP A 62 -0.76 -2.07 -15.33
CA TRP A 62 0.40 -2.75 -14.78
C TRP A 62 1.55 -2.75 -15.80
N ARG A 63 2.78 -2.61 -15.31
CA ARG A 63 3.99 -2.69 -16.15
C ARG A 63 4.02 -4.07 -16.83
N ASP A 64 4.12 -4.07 -18.15
CA ASP A 64 4.11 -5.28 -18.99
C ASP A 64 2.88 -6.19 -18.77
N GLY A 65 1.76 -5.65 -18.28
CA GLY A 65 0.57 -6.42 -17.92
C GLY A 65 0.78 -7.40 -16.74
N ARG A 66 1.87 -7.26 -15.97
CA ARG A 66 2.22 -8.16 -14.87
C ARG A 66 1.76 -7.61 -13.54
N LEU A 67 0.99 -8.40 -12.80
CA LEU A 67 0.57 -8.04 -11.46
C LEU A 67 1.74 -7.98 -10.46
N PRO A 68 1.58 -7.23 -9.35
CA PRO A 68 2.54 -7.22 -8.26
C PRO A 68 2.74 -8.64 -7.68
N SER A 69 3.98 -8.95 -7.27
CA SER A 69 4.26 -10.17 -6.52
C SER A 69 3.35 -10.25 -5.27
N GLY A 70 2.65 -11.38 -5.09
CA GLY A 70 1.71 -11.59 -3.98
C GLY A 70 0.23 -11.48 -4.34
N SER A 71 -0.11 -11.10 -5.58
CA SER A 71 -1.49 -11.04 -6.08
C SER A 71 -2.04 -12.39 -6.58
N ALA A 72 -1.46 -13.53 -6.15
CA ALA A 72 -1.75 -14.85 -6.73
C ALA A 72 -3.22 -15.26 -6.70
N ASN A 73 -4.03 -14.64 -5.84
CA ASN A 73 -5.44 -14.95 -5.63
C ASN A 73 -6.40 -13.93 -6.27
N ALA A 74 -5.91 -12.93 -7.00
CA ALA A 74 -6.75 -11.90 -7.60
C ALA A 74 -6.49 -11.79 -9.11
N ASP A 75 -7.57 -11.88 -9.89
CA ASP A 75 -7.54 -11.62 -11.33
C ASP A 75 -7.03 -10.19 -11.60
N PRO A 76 -6.11 -9.99 -12.56
CA PRO A 76 -5.70 -8.64 -12.96
C PRO A 76 -6.84 -7.65 -13.19
N ALA A 77 -7.96 -8.11 -13.74
CA ALA A 77 -9.14 -7.26 -13.95
C ALA A 77 -9.80 -6.85 -12.62
N GLN A 78 -9.91 -7.77 -11.67
CA GLN A 78 -10.47 -7.47 -10.34
C GLN A 78 -9.58 -6.51 -9.55
N LEU A 79 -8.26 -6.64 -9.66
CA LEU A 79 -7.33 -5.69 -9.05
C LEU A 79 -7.37 -4.31 -9.73
N ALA A 80 -7.69 -4.25 -11.02
CA ALA A 80 -7.90 -3.00 -11.72
C ALA A 80 -9.17 -2.28 -11.27
N ASP A 81 -10.27 -3.01 -11.14
CA ASP A 81 -11.52 -2.42 -10.66
C ASP A 81 -11.43 -1.94 -9.20
N ALA A 82 -10.60 -2.57 -8.36
CA ALA A 82 -10.49 -2.22 -6.94
C ALA A 82 -9.77 -0.90 -6.64
N VAL A 83 -8.95 -0.40 -7.57
CA VAL A 83 -8.17 0.84 -7.40
C VAL A 83 -8.55 1.94 -8.40
N ALA A 84 -9.49 1.65 -9.30
CA ALA A 84 -10.13 2.63 -10.20
C ALA A 84 -11.13 3.51 -9.45
#